data_AF-A0A8S0YYJ8-F1
#
_entry.id   AF-A0A8S0YYJ8-F1
#
_cell.length_a   1.000
_cell.length_b   1.000
_cell.length_c   1.000
_cell.angle_alpha   90.00
_cell.angle_beta   90.00
_cell.angle_gamma   90.00
#
_symmetry.space_group_name_H-M   'P 1'
#
loop_
_entity.id
_entity.type
_entity.pdbx_description
1 polymer ?
#
loop_
_entity_poly.entity_id
_entity_poly.type
_entity_poly.pdbx_seq_one_letter_code
_entity_poly.pdbx_strand_id
1 'polypeptide(L)'
;MDLTSLGVGSCVGTGMYLVAGMVARKFAGPGVVISFIIAAVASIFSGACYAEFGVRVPNTTGSAYMYSYVTVGEFIAFIIGWNMVLEYLIGTSACARALSACFDSLFDGAINRELADKFGTIYGKCI
;
A
#
# COMPACT_ATOMS: atom_id res chain seq x y z
N MET A 1 -19.94 13.66 6.69
CA MET A 1 -19.88 12.58 5.66
C MET A 1 -18.62 12.70 4.81
N ASP A 2 -17.98 13.87 4.79
CA ASP A 2 -16.77 14.17 4.02
C ASP A 2 -15.57 13.31 4.45
N LEU A 3 -15.34 13.15 5.77
CA LEU A 3 -14.26 12.28 6.27
C LEU A 3 -14.45 10.80 5.88
N THR A 4 -15.68 10.31 5.87
CA THR A 4 -15.99 8.93 5.46
C THR A 4 -15.73 8.75 3.97
N SER A 5 -16.12 9.73 3.15
CA SER A 5 -15.85 9.70 1.70
C SER A 5 -14.35 9.76 1.40
N LEU A 6 -13.59 10.59 2.14
CA LEU A 6 -12.14 10.65 2.02
C LEU A 6 -11.47 9.33 2.44
N GLY A 7 -11.95 8.70 3.52
CA GLY A 7 -11.45 7.41 3.97
C GLY A 7 -11.68 6.30 2.94
N VAL A 8 -12.91 6.17 2.42
CA VAL A 8 -13.24 5.17 1.38
C VAL A 8 -12.44 5.42 0.09
N GLY A 9 -12.31 6.69 -0.33
CA GLY A 9 -11.52 7.05 -1.51
C GLY A 9 -10.03 6.73 -1.39
N SER A 10 -9.46 6.84 -0.18
CA SER A 10 -8.06 6.47 0.07
C SER A 10 -7.82 4.96 0.05
N CYS A 11 -8.78 4.16 0.54
CA CYS A 11 -8.67 2.70 0.56
C CYS A 11 -8.93 2.04 -0.81
N VAL A 12 -9.88 2.56 -1.59
CA VAL A 12 -10.27 2.01 -2.90
C VAL A 12 -9.46 2.68 -4.03
N GLY A 13 -8.13 2.67 -3.90
CA GLY A 13 -7.22 3.25 -4.90
C GLY A 13 -6.85 2.29 -6.04
N THR A 14 -6.11 2.80 -7.03
CA THR A 14 -5.57 2.05 -8.19
C THR A 14 -4.81 0.78 -7.78
N GLY A 15 -4.18 0.78 -6.60
CA GLY A 15 -3.46 -0.38 -6.06
C GLY A 15 -4.35 -1.60 -5.81
N MET A 16 -5.59 -1.41 -5.34
CA MET A 16 -6.52 -2.52 -5.08
C MET A 16 -6.92 -3.22 -6.40
N TYR A 17 -7.21 -2.44 -7.45
CA TYR A 17 -7.57 -2.99 -8.76
C TYR A 17 -6.41 -3.76 -9.41
N LEU A 18 -5.19 -3.24 -9.32
CA LEU A 18 -4.01 -3.90 -9.89
C LEU A 18 -3.60 -5.14 -9.11
N VAL A 19 -3.63 -5.11 -7.78
CA VAL A 19 -3.36 -6.30 -6.95
C VAL A 19 -4.45 -7.35 -7.16
N ALA A 20 -5.72 -6.96 -7.21
CA ALA A 20 -6.82 -7.88 -7.55
C ALA A 20 -6.63 -8.51 -8.95
N GLY A 21 -6.20 -7.74 -9.95
CA GLY A 21 -5.88 -8.25 -11.28
C GLY A 21 -4.70 -9.22 -11.31
N MET A 22 -3.62 -8.92 -10.57
CA MET A 22 -2.48 -9.83 -10.42
C MET A 22 -2.85 -11.13 -9.71
N VAL A 23 -3.65 -11.04 -8.64
CA VAL A 23 -4.13 -12.20 -7.89
C VAL A 23 -5.10 -13.02 -8.76
N ALA A 24 -6.00 -12.38 -9.50
CA ALA A 24 -6.91 -13.07 -10.43
C ALA A 24 -6.14 -13.83 -11.53
N ARG A 25 -5.04 -13.25 -12.03
CA ARG A 25 -4.19 -13.89 -13.06
C ARG A 25 -3.32 -15.04 -12.52
N LYS A 26 -2.81 -14.91 -11.29
CA LYS A 26 -1.92 -15.92 -10.65
C LYS A 26 -2.69 -17.04 -9.96
N PHE A 27 -3.87 -16.74 -9.43
CA PHE A 27 -4.66 -17.62 -8.58
C PHE A 27 -6.10 -17.71 -9.12
N ALA A 28 -6.25 -18.11 -10.39
CA ALA A 28 -7.53 -18.38 -11.06
C ALA A 28 -8.27 -19.60 -10.47
N GLY A 29 -8.48 -19.61 -9.15
CA GLY A 29 -9.25 -20.57 -8.38
C GLY A 29 -10.05 -19.86 -7.28
N PRO A 30 -11.13 -20.50 -6.77
CA PRO A 30 -12.12 -19.86 -5.88
C PRO A 30 -11.60 -19.45 -4.49
N GLY A 31 -10.36 -19.83 -4.12
CA GLY A 31 -9.79 -19.58 -2.79
C GLY A 31 -9.47 -18.11 -2.49
N VAL A 32 -9.27 -17.27 -3.50
CA VAL A 32 -8.96 -15.84 -3.33
C VAL A 32 -10.08 -15.11 -2.59
N VAL A 33 -11.34 -15.42 -2.91
CA VAL A 33 -12.52 -14.81 -2.28
C VAL A 33 -12.55 -15.12 -0.79
N ILE A 34 -12.20 -16.35 -0.40
CA ILE A 34 -12.16 -16.78 1.00
C ILE A 34 -11.07 -16.02 1.76
N SER A 35 -9.88 -15.85 1.16
CA SER A 35 -8.81 -15.05 1.76
C SER A 35 -9.20 -13.58 1.95
N PHE A 36 -9.90 -12.98 0.98
CA PHE A 36 -10.40 -11.61 1.09
C PHE A 36 -11.44 -11.45 2.22
N ILE A 37 -12.33 -12.42 2.40
CA ILE A 37 -13.32 -12.39 3.49
C ILE A 37 -12.62 -12.43 4.85
N ILE A 38 -11.64 -13.33 5.02
CA ILE A 38 -10.89 -13.44 6.28
C ILE A 38 -10.11 -12.14 6.56
N ALA A 39 -9.46 -11.56 5.55
CA ALA A 39 -8.76 -10.28 5.66
C ALA A 39 -9.71 -9.12 6.02
N ALA A 40 -10.92 -9.09 5.44
CA ALA A 40 -11.93 -8.08 5.75
C ALA A 40 -12.38 -8.15 7.21
N VAL A 41 -12.65 -9.36 7.73
CA VAL A 41 -13.02 -9.56 9.13
C VAL A 41 -11.89 -9.12 10.07
N ALA A 42 -10.64 -9.48 9.76
CA ALA A 42 -9.49 -9.04 10.54
C ALA A 42 -9.31 -7.51 10.55
N SER A 43 -9.53 -6.87 9.40
CA SER A 43 -9.45 -5.41 9.27
C SER A 43 -10.56 -4.69 10.07
N ILE A 44 -11.79 -5.22 10.08
CA ILE A 44 -12.89 -4.67 10.90
C ILE A 44 -12.53 -4.72 12.39
N PHE A 45 -11.99 -5.83 12.86
CA PHE A 45 -11.59 -5.98 14.26
C PHE A 45 -10.46 -5.01 14.62
N SER A 46 -9.44 -4.90 13.77
CA SER A 46 -8.35 -3.91 13.94
C SER A 46 -8.89 -2.47 13.94
N GLY A 47 -9.79 -2.14 13.01
CA GLY A 47 -10.44 -0.83 12.92
C GLY A 47 -11.27 -0.49 14.16
N ALA A 48 -11.96 -1.47 14.75
CA ALA A 48 -12.68 -1.29 16.00
C ALA A 48 -11.73 -0.98 17.16
N CYS A 49 -10.59 -1.67 17.26
CA CYS A 49 -9.55 -1.37 18.25
C CYS A 49 -8.96 0.05 18.07
N TYR A 50 -8.67 0.46 16.83
CA TYR A 50 -8.19 1.81 16.55
C TYR A 50 -9.25 2.89 16.85
N ALA A 51 -10.53 2.61 16.58
CA ALA A 51 -11.62 3.52 16.92
C ALA A 51 -11.76 3.71 18.44
N GLU A 52 -11.64 2.64 19.23
CA GLU A 52 -11.66 2.73 20.70
C GLU A 52 -10.51 3.59 21.24
N PHE A 53 -9.32 3.46 20.64
CA PHE A 53 -8.15 4.27 21.00
C PHE A 53 -8.28 5.74 20.56
N GLY A 54 -8.96 5.99 19.43
CA GLY A 54 -9.28 7.33 18.93
C GLY A 54 -10.26 8.09 19.85
N VAL A 55 -11.22 7.41 20.48
CA VAL A 55 -12.17 8.02 21.42
C VAL A 55 -11.49 8.40 22.75
N ARG A 56 -10.41 7.70 23.14
CA ARG A 56 -9.71 7.94 24.41
C ARG A 56 -8.76 9.15 24.42
N VAL A 57 -8.35 9.71 23.27
CA VAL A 57 -7.44 10.87 23.23
C VAL A 57 -7.95 11.94 22.25
N PRO A 58 -8.79 12.87 22.72
CA PRO A 58 -9.44 13.85 21.85
C PRO A 58 -8.61 15.11 21.51
N ASN A 59 -7.31 15.19 21.88
CA ASN A 59 -6.59 16.49 21.95
C ASN A 59 -5.25 16.61 21.22
N THR A 60 -4.89 15.72 20.28
CA THR A 60 -3.60 15.89 19.58
C THR A 60 -3.76 15.80 18.06
N THR A 61 -3.64 16.96 17.41
CA THR A 61 -3.20 17.13 16.01
C THR A 61 -1.74 16.67 15.88
N GLY A 62 -1.46 15.43 16.27
CA GLY A 62 -0.14 14.83 16.33
C GLY A 62 -0.25 13.36 15.98
N SER A 63 0.40 12.97 14.89
CA SER A 63 0.46 11.60 14.37
C SER A 63 0.85 10.57 15.45
N ALA A 64 0.64 9.27 15.17
CA ALA A 64 0.80 8.09 16.05
C ALA A 64 2.02 8.10 17.02
N TYR A 65 3.07 8.84 16.68
CA TYR A 65 4.19 9.19 17.57
C TYR A 65 3.77 9.74 18.94
N MET A 66 2.77 10.62 19.01
CA MET A 66 2.36 11.23 20.28
C MET A 66 1.61 10.24 21.18
N TYR A 67 0.92 9.27 20.58
CA TYR A 67 0.22 8.20 21.30
C TYR A 67 1.16 7.12 21.87
N SER A 68 2.23 6.77 21.14
CA SER A 68 3.27 5.87 21.65
C SER A 68 4.16 6.54 22.70
N TYR A 69 4.37 7.86 22.62
CA TYR A 69 5.08 8.62 23.66
C TYR A 69 4.35 8.57 25.01
N VAL A 70 3.02 8.66 24.99
CA VAL A 70 2.20 8.73 26.21
C VAL A 70 1.97 7.36 26.87
N THR A 71 2.08 6.24 26.15
CA THR A 71 1.56 4.94 26.64
C THR A 71 2.62 3.85 26.88
N VAL A 72 3.76 3.83 26.18
CA VAL A 72 4.64 2.63 26.15
C VAL A 72 6.15 2.94 26.27
N GLY A 73 6.59 4.17 25.99
CA GLY A 73 7.99 4.60 26.14
C GLY A 73 8.71 4.88 24.81
N GLU A 74 9.75 5.72 24.86
CA GLU A 74 10.45 6.35 23.73
C GLU A 74 10.99 5.35 22.69
N PHE A 75 11.46 4.18 23.15
CA PHE A 75 12.09 3.18 22.29
C PHE A 75 11.11 2.47 21.34
N ILE A 76 9.91 2.13 21.81
CA ILE A 76 8.89 1.44 21.00
C ILE A 76 8.26 2.44 20.01
N ALA A 77 8.09 3.69 20.42
CA ALA A 77 7.65 4.78 19.53
C ALA A 77 8.63 5.00 18.36
N PHE A 78 9.94 4.97 18.64
CA PHE A 78 10.98 5.13 17.62
C PHE A 78 10.97 3.99 16.59
N ILE A 79 10.83 2.74 17.05
CA ILE A 79 10.78 1.57 16.16
C ILE A 79 9.53 1.62 15.26
N ILE A 80 8.35 1.89 15.81
CA ILE A 80 7.10 1.98 15.03
C ILE A 80 7.21 3.12 14.01
N GLY A 81 7.78 4.25 14.40
CA GLY A 81 8.03 5.37 13.50
C GLY A 81 8.89 5.00 12.31
N TRP A 82 10.00 4.30 12.53
CA TRP A 82 10.85 3.83 11.44
C TRP A 82 10.14 2.81 10.53
N ASN A 83 9.31 1.93 11.10
CA ASN A 83 8.50 0.99 10.34
C ASN A 83 7.46 1.71 9.45
N MET A 84 6.80 2.76 9.92
CA MET A 84 5.85 3.53 9.11
C MET A 84 6.54 4.24 7.94
N VAL A 85 7.75 4.79 8.14
CA VAL A 85 8.53 5.39 7.05
C VAL A 85 8.87 4.33 6.00
N LEU A 86 9.34 3.15 6.42
CA LEU A 86 9.63 2.03 5.52
C LEU A 86 8.38 1.58 4.74
N GLU A 87 7.24 1.46 5.42
CA GLU A 87 5.98 1.08 4.79
C GLU A 87 5.55 2.09 3.73
N TYR A 88 5.62 3.39 4.03
CA TYR A 88 5.28 4.44 3.07
C TYR A 88 6.24 4.45 1.85
N LEU A 89 7.53 4.20 2.08
CA LEU A 89 8.53 4.06 1.01
C LEU A 89 8.23 2.85 0.11
N ILE A 90 7.91 1.71 0.71
CA ILE A 90 7.54 0.50 -0.04
C ILE A 90 6.24 0.76 -0.82
N GLY A 91 5.23 1.35 -0.21
CA GLY A 91 3.96 1.70 -0.86
C GLY A 91 4.15 2.63 -2.06
N THR A 92 4.92 3.71 -1.90
CA THR A 92 5.20 4.65 -3.00
C THR A 92 6.01 4.00 -4.12
N SER A 93 6.99 3.16 -3.80
CA SER A 93 7.76 2.41 -4.80
C SER A 93 6.89 1.41 -5.58
N ALA A 94 5.97 0.71 -4.90
CA ALA A 94 5.03 -0.21 -5.53
C ALA A 94 4.05 0.53 -6.45
N CYS A 95 3.53 1.69 -6.01
CA CYS A 95 2.69 2.56 -6.84
C CYS A 95 3.42 3.05 -8.09
N ALA A 96 4.70 3.43 -7.98
CA ALA A 96 5.50 3.84 -9.13
C ALA A 96 5.64 2.68 -10.15
N ARG A 97 5.94 1.46 -9.68
CA ARG A 97 6.02 0.26 -10.54
C ARG A 97 4.69 -0.06 -11.23
N ALA A 98 3.61 0.00 -10.47
CA ALA A 98 2.25 -0.20 -10.98
C ALA A 98 1.89 0.81 -12.07
N LEU A 99 2.24 2.08 -11.87
CA LEU A 99 2.03 3.14 -12.85
C LEU A 99 2.88 2.93 -14.10
N SER A 100 4.15 2.56 -13.96
CA SER A 100 5.01 2.22 -15.11
C SER A 100 4.45 1.06 -15.94
N ALA A 101 3.96 0.00 -15.29
CA ALA A 101 3.36 -1.14 -15.99
C ALA A 101 2.05 -0.75 -16.73
N CYS A 102 1.25 0.12 -16.13
CA CYS A 102 0.05 0.66 -16.76
C CYS A 102 0.41 1.51 -17.98
N PHE A 103 1.35 2.44 -17.84
CA PHE A 103 1.83 3.26 -18.96
C PHE A 103 2.38 2.41 -20.10
N ASP A 104 3.15 1.38 -19.78
CA ASP A 104 3.68 0.48 -20.81
C ASP A 104 2.57 -0.23 -21.61
N SER A 105 1.55 -0.71 -20.90
CA SER A 105 0.39 -1.35 -21.52
C SER A 105 -0.42 -0.38 -22.39
N LEU A 106 -0.46 0.90 -22.03
CA LEU A 106 -1.15 1.94 -22.80
C LEU A 106 -0.40 2.32 -24.08
N PHE A 107 0.94 2.26 -24.08
CA PHE A 107 1.79 2.57 -25.24
C PHE A 107 2.19 1.33 -26.05
N ASP A 108 1.50 0.20 -25.89
CA ASP A 108 1.75 -1.08 -26.59
C ASP A 108 3.23 -1.52 -26.53
N GLY A 109 3.89 -1.26 -25.39
CA GLY A 109 5.30 -1.61 -25.21
C GLY A 109 6.31 -0.76 -26.01
N ALA A 110 5.89 0.29 -26.73
CA ALA A 110 6.80 1.14 -27.51
C ALA A 110 7.88 1.80 -26.63
N ILE A 111 7.51 2.25 -25.43
CA ILE A 111 8.44 2.84 -24.46
C ILE A 111 9.35 1.78 -23.82
N ASN A 112 8.84 0.61 -23.43
CA ASN A 112 9.71 -0.46 -22.93
C ASN A 112 10.69 -0.95 -24.01
N ARG A 113 10.29 -0.95 -25.28
CA ARG A 113 11.14 -1.39 -26.38
C ARG A 113 12.26 -0.39 -26.66
N GLU A 114 11.97 0.90 -26.67
CA GLU A 114 12.99 1.97 -26.77
C GLU A 114 13.90 2.03 -25.53
N LEU A 115 13.34 1.80 -24.34
CA LEU A 115 14.12 1.73 -23.10
C LEU A 115 14.99 0.47 -23.07
N ALA A 116 14.50 -0.69 -23.52
CA ALA A 116 15.29 -1.92 -23.64
C ALA A 116 16.41 -1.77 -24.67
N ASP A 117 16.17 -1.08 -25.78
CA ASP A 117 17.19 -0.84 -26.81
C ASP A 117 18.29 0.11 -26.29
N LYS A 118 17.92 1.25 -25.69
CA LYS A 118 18.90 2.23 -25.15
C LYS A 118 19.58 1.77 -23.86
N PHE A 119 18.86 1.12 -22.94
CA PHE A 119 19.38 0.69 -21.64
C PHE A 119 20.05 -0.70 -21.72
N GLY A 120 19.55 -1.60 -22.57
CA GLY A 120 20.18 -2.89 -22.87
C GLY A 120 21.50 -2.74 -23.64
N THR A 121 21.67 -1.67 -24.42
CA THR A 121 22.95 -1.35 -25.05
C THR A 121 23.99 -0.81 -24.04
N ILE A 122 23.55 -0.16 -22.94
CA ILE A 122 24.45 0.29 -21.85
C ILE A 122 24.83 -0.85 -20.90
N TYR A 123 23.95 -1.82 -20.67
CA TYR A 123 24.23 -2.98 -19.79
C TYR A 123 24.67 -4.25 -20.53
N GLY A 124 24.90 -4.16 -21.85
CA GLY A 124 25.58 -5.18 -22.62
C GLY A 124 24.78 -6.47 -22.82
N LYS A 125 24.56 -6.79 -24.09
CA LYS A 125 24.41 -8.15 -24.58
C LYS A 125 25.53 -9.04 -24.02
N CYS A 126 25.26 -9.73 -22.91
CA CYS A 126 26.05 -10.84 -22.39
C CYS A 126 25.13 -11.83 -21.67
N ILE A 127 24.28 -12.51 -22.44
CA ILE A 127 24.21 -13.98 -22.47
C ILE A 127 23.73 -14.39 -23.86
#